data_AF-A0A8T3PVG2-F1
#
_entry.id   AF-A0A8T3PVG2-F1
#
_cell.length_a   1.000
_cell.length_b   1.000
_cell.length_c   1.000
_cell.angle_alpha   90.00
_cell.angle_beta   90.00
_cell.angle_gamma   90.00
#
_symmetry.space_group_name_H-M   'P 1'
#
loop_
_entity.id
_entity.type
_entity.pdbx_description
1 polymer ?
#
loop_
_entity_poly.entity_id
_entity_poly.type
_entity_poly.pdbx_seq_one_letter_code
_entity_poly.pdbx_strand_id
1 'polypeptide(L)' 'YIRPATPRLNGKVERSHRIDADEFYKLLEGVVIDESGLFAERLQQWEDFYNFDRPHGGLSGQTPYERLRQKTQVPV' A
#
# COMPACT_ATOMS: atom_id res chain seq x y z
N TYR A 1 1.49 4.97 -18.50
CA TYR A 1 2.24 6.20 -18.82
C TYR A 1 1.56 7.40 -18.15
N ILE A 2 2.28 8.14 -17.32
CA ILE A 2 1.79 9.37 -16.66
C ILE A 2 2.50 10.56 -17.33
N ARG A 3 1.74 11.57 -17.76
CA ARG A 3 2.32 12.75 -18.41
C ARG A 3 3.07 13.63 -17.38
N PRO A 4 4.22 14.22 -17.74
CA PRO A 4 4.89 15.20 -16.89
C PRO A 4 3.94 16.33 -16.45
N ALA A 5 4.15 16.86 -15.25
CA ALA A 5 3.37 17.96 -14.65
C ALA A 5 1.84 17.73 -14.57
N THR A 6 1.39 16.46 -14.45
CA THR A 6 -0.04 16.13 -14.28
C THR A 6 -0.33 15.40 -12.96
N PRO A 7 -0.16 16.06 -11.79
CA PRO A 7 -0.31 15.42 -10.48
C PRO A 7 -1.69 14.78 -10.25
N ARG A 8 -2.74 15.32 -10.90
CA ARG A 8 -4.09 14.74 -10.90
C ARG A 8 -4.16 13.29 -11.38
N LEU A 9 -3.21 12.84 -12.21
CA LEU A 9 -3.13 11.45 -12.66
C LEU A 9 -2.53 10.52 -11.60
N ASN A 10 -1.87 11.05 -10.58
CA ASN A 10 -1.18 10.29 -9.55
C ASN A 10 -2.03 10.02 -8.30
N GLY A 11 -3.31 10.39 -8.30
CA GLY A 11 -4.14 10.38 -7.09
C GLY A 11 -4.27 9.02 -6.38
N LYS A 12 -3.99 7.90 -7.04
CA LYS A 12 -3.90 6.58 -6.38
C LYS A 12 -2.61 6.42 -5.58
N VAL A 13 -1.48 6.80 -6.16
CA VAL A 13 -0.16 6.76 -5.50
C VAL A 13 -0.14 7.74 -4.32
N GLU A 14 -0.60 8.98 -4.54
CA GLU A 14 -0.68 9.98 -3.48
C GLU A 14 -1.58 9.55 -2.31
N ARG A 15 -2.65 8.79 -2.60
CA ARG A 15 -3.51 8.20 -1.55
C ARG A 15 -2.79 7.08 -0.81
N SER A 16 -2.05 6.22 -1.49
CA SER A 16 -1.25 5.15 -0.86
C SER A 16 -0.24 5.74 0.11
N HIS A 17 0.58 6.69 -0.36
CA HIS A 17 1.59 7.34 0.49
C HIS A 17 0.99 8.01 1.73
N ARG A 18 -0.21 8.57 1.62
CA ARG A 18 -0.92 9.14 2.77
C ARG A 18 -1.34 8.08 3.77
N ILE A 19 -1.84 6.94 3.30
CA ILE A 19 -2.20 5.81 4.16
C ILE A 19 -0.95 5.29 4.87
N ASP A 20 0.17 5.15 4.15
CA ASP A 20 1.44 4.71 4.76
C ASP A 20 1.91 5.72 5.82
N ALA A 21 1.77 7.03 5.58
CA ALA A 21 2.07 8.06 6.56
C ALA A 21 1.17 7.96 7.81
N ASP A 22 -0.14 7.81 7.61
CA ASP A 22 -1.13 7.85 8.69
C ASP A 22 -1.17 6.55 9.51
N GLU A 23 -0.93 5.40 8.87
CA GLU A 23 -1.11 4.07 9.47
C GLU A 23 0.22 3.36 9.78
N PHE A 24 1.27 3.49 8.95
CA PHE A 24 2.56 2.82 9.18
C PHE A 24 3.57 3.73 9.90
N TYR A 25 3.96 4.84 9.28
CA TYR A 25 5.01 5.71 9.83
C TYR A 25 4.61 6.33 11.16
N LYS A 26 3.32 6.62 11.36
CA LYS A 26 2.80 7.10 12.64
C LYS A 26 2.99 6.10 13.79
N LEU A 27 2.92 4.80 13.52
CA LEU A 27 3.21 3.76 14.53
C LEU A 27 4.70 3.67 14.87
N LEU A 28 5.57 4.17 14.00
CA LEU A 28 7.01 4.22 14.21
C LEU A 28 7.45 5.54 14.86
N GLU A 29 6.54 6.50 15.05
CA GLU A 29 6.86 7.79 15.66
C GLU A 29 7.34 7.59 17.11
N GLY A 30 8.55 8.07 17.41
CA GLY A 30 9.20 7.90 18.71
C GLY A 30 9.87 6.55 18.94
N VAL A 31 9.80 5.61 17.99
CA VAL A 31 10.55 4.35 18.02
C VAL A 31 11.90 4.59 17.36
N VAL A 32 13.00 4.46 18.12
CA VAL A 32 14.35 4.47 17.55
C VAL A 32 14.60 3.10 16.93
N ILE A 33 14.52 3.04 15.60
CA ILE A 33 14.93 1.85 14.83
C ILE A 33 16.36 2.09 14.37
N ASP A 34 17.32 1.61 15.17
CA ASP A 34 18.75 1.75 14.88
C ASP A 34 19.25 0.68 13.89
N GLU A 35 18.43 -0.36 13.66
CA GLU A 35 18.74 -1.49 12.81
C GLU A 35 17.90 -1.47 11.53
N SER A 36 18.54 -1.27 10.39
CA SER A 36 17.88 -1.28 9.08
C SER A 36 17.14 -2.58 8.77
N GLY A 37 17.59 -3.71 9.35
CA GLY A 37 16.94 -5.01 9.20
C GLY A 37 15.56 -5.06 9.86
N LEU A 38 15.45 -4.52 11.08
CA LEU A 38 14.17 -4.44 11.79
C LEU A 38 13.18 -3.53 11.05
N PHE A 39 13.65 -2.40 10.50
CA PHE A 39 12.79 -1.54 9.67
C PHE A 39 12.26 -2.30 8.45
N ALA A 40 13.13 -3.01 7.73
CA ALA A 40 12.75 -3.78 6.55
C ALA A 40 11.72 -4.88 6.89
N GLU A 41 11.87 -5.55 8.04
CA GLU A 41 10.91 -6.55 8.51
C GLU A 41 9.54 -5.93 8.78
N ARG A 42 9.48 -4.78 9.47
CA ARG A 42 8.22 -4.08 9.74
C ARG A 42 7.56 -3.58 8.47
N LEU A 43 8.36 -3.09 7.51
CA LEU A 43 7.85 -2.68 6.20
C LEU A 43 7.25 -3.87 5.45
N GLN A 44 7.91 -5.03 5.44
CA GLN A 44 7.37 -6.23 4.81
C GLN A 44 6.05 -6.67 5.44
N GLN A 45 5.96 -6.67 6.78
CA GLN A 45 4.71 -6.99 7.49
C GLN A 45 3.58 -6.02 7.13
N TRP A 46 3.89 -4.74 6.99
CA TRP A 46 2.92 -3.73 6.55
C TRP A 46 2.43 -3.98 5.12
N GLU A 47 3.36 -4.25 4.20
CA GLU A 47 3.02 -4.57 2.80
C GLU A 47 2.18 -5.85 2.70
N ASP A 48 2.50 -6.87 3.48
CA ASP A 48 1.74 -8.12 3.53
C ASP A 48 0.31 -7.87 4.01
N PHE A 49 0.15 -7.19 5.15
CA PHE A 49 -1.17 -6.81 5.66
C PHE A 49 -1.96 -6.01 4.63
N TYR A 50 -1.37 -4.98 4.04
CA TYR A 50 -2.04 -4.11 3.08
C TYR A 50 -2.50 -4.89 1.83
N ASN A 51 -1.67 -5.79 1.32
CA ASN A 51 -1.94 -6.52 0.08
C ASN A 51 -2.82 -7.74 0.24
N PHE A 52 -2.76 -8.44 1.38
CA PHE A 52 -3.39 -9.74 1.58
C PHE A 52 -4.49 -9.78 2.62
N ASP A 53 -4.53 -8.86 3.58
CA ASP A 53 -5.48 -8.92 4.70
C ASP A 53 -6.40 -7.69 4.80
N ARG A 54 -5.95 -6.52 4.35
CA ARG A 54 -6.68 -5.25 4.49
C ARG A 54 -7.89 -5.20 3.56
N PRO A 55 -9.13 -5.06 4.08
CA PRO A 55 -10.31 -4.87 3.25
C PRO A 55 -10.33 -3.45 2.68
N HIS A 56 -10.54 -3.32 1.38
CA HIS A 56 -10.58 -2.02 0.71
C HIS A 56 -12.00 -1.66 0.27
N GLY A 57 -12.54 -0.55 0.80
CA GLY A 57 -13.88 -0.08 0.43
C GLY A 57 -14.03 0.20 -1.07
N GLY A 58 -12.99 0.73 -1.72
CA GLY A 58 -12.96 0.92 -3.18
C GLY A 58 -12.88 -0.37 -4.00
N LEU A 59 -12.66 -1.51 -3.35
CA LEU A 59 -12.64 -2.85 -3.93
C LEU A 59 -13.78 -3.73 -3.38
N SER A 60 -14.85 -3.12 -2.87
CA SER A 60 -15.99 -3.85 -2.28
C SER A 60 -15.59 -4.81 -1.15
N GLY A 61 -14.61 -4.40 -0.33
CA GLY A 61 -14.11 -5.18 0.80
C GLY A 61 -13.01 -6.20 0.45
N GLN A 62 -12.71 -6.39 -0.83
CA GLN A 62 -11.63 -7.29 -1.26
C GLN A 62 -10.26 -6.68 -1.00
N THR A 63 -9.26 -7.55 -0.93
CA THR A 63 -7.85 -7.16 -0.82
C THR A 63 -7.28 -6.82 -2.20
N PRO A 64 -6.18 -6.04 -2.28
CA PRO A 64 -5.52 -5.75 -3.54
C PRO A 64 -5.13 -7.03 -4.29
N TYR A 65 -4.66 -8.05 -3.58
CA TYR A 65 -4.27 -9.33 -4.17
C TYR A 65 -5.46 -10.09 -4.76
N GLU A 66 -6.59 -10.18 -4.06
CA GLU A 66 -7.80 -10.81 -4.58
C GLU A 66 -8.28 -10.12 -5.86
N ARG A 67 -8.27 -8.78 -5.86
CA ARG A 67 -8.64 -8.00 -7.04
C ARG A 67 -7.68 -8.23 -8.21
N LEU A 68 -6.39 -8.33 -7.92
CA LEU A 68 -5.36 -8.63 -8.93
C LEU A 68 -5.62 -9.99 -9.57
N ARG A 69 -5.83 -11.04 -8.76
CA ARG A 69 -6.12 -12.40 -9.25
C ARG A 69 -7.33 -12.44 -10.18
N GLN A 70 -8.40 -11.74 -9.84
CA GLN A 70 -9.57 -11.66 -10.72
C GLN A 70 -9.23 -11.02 -12.07
N LYS A 71 -8.43 -9.95 -12.07
CA LYS A 71 -8.05 -9.28 -13.32
C LYS A 71 -7.09 -10.08 -14.19
N THR A 72 -6.24 -10.91 -13.60
CA THR A 72 -5.27 -11.73 -14.34
C THR A 72 -5.84 -13.07 -14.79
N GLN A 73 -6.95 -13.53 -14.21
CA GLN A 73 -7.62 -14.78 -14.58
C GLN A 73 -8.73 -14.62 -15.61
N VAL A 74 -9.19 -13.40 -15.91
CA VAL A 74 -10.16 -13.16 -16.99
C VAL A 74 -9.45 -13.32 -18.33
N PRO A 75 -9.87 -14.26 -19.21
CA PRO A 75 -9.37 -14.33 -20.58
C PRO A 75 -9.69 -13.01 -21.29
N VAL A 76 -8.70 -12.44 -21.99
CA VAL A 76 -8.84 -11.20 -22.78
C VAL A 76 -9.87 -11.39 -23.89
#